data_AF-A0A3M1KGE1-F1
#
_entry.id   AF-A0A3M1KGE1-F1
#
_cell.length_a   1.000
_cell.length_b   1.000
_cell.length_c   1.000
_cell.angle_alpha   90.00
_cell.angle_beta   90.00
_cell.angle_gamma   90.00
#
_symmetry.space_group_name_H-M   'P 1'
#
loop_
_entity.id
_entity.type
_entity.pdbx_description
1 polymer ?
#
loop_
_entity_poly.entity_id
_entity_poly.type
_entity_poly.pdbx_seq_one_letter_code
_entity_poly.pdbx_strand_id
1 'polypeptide(L)'
;MRMKGGMMTLLAAALLSGAMALSGAQAHDDHGKAKGDPLANLEKTGRTARCLHLERIDTTKILDRQHILFRMRGGQLYLNTLPHACPGLTRDRALSYSLSMPELCDLDIVTVIDTGTHQEVGSCGLGKFEEVKEKTSAAKDKGEAPGNQEADDGNR
;
A
#
# COMPACT_ATOMS: atom_id res chain seq x y z
N MET A 1 64.99 17.57 -21.21
CA MET A 1 66.14 16.78 -21.68
C MET A 1 65.72 15.31 -21.72
N ARG A 2 65.68 14.67 -22.90
CA ARG A 2 65.43 13.23 -23.10
C ARG A 2 66.77 12.49 -23.13
N MET A 3 66.88 11.32 -22.48
CA MET A 3 67.82 10.21 -22.77
C MET A 3 67.48 9.06 -21.78
N LYS A 4 66.94 7.91 -22.19
CA LYS A 4 67.46 6.76 -22.96
C LYS A 4 68.13 5.69 -22.07
N GLY A 5 67.65 4.44 -22.22
CA GLY A 5 68.29 3.20 -21.77
C GLY A 5 67.58 2.59 -20.55
N GLY A 6 67.25 1.30 -20.48
CA GLY A 6 67.70 0.17 -21.28
C GLY A 6 66.65 -0.94 -21.36
N MET A 7 66.70 -1.60 -22.50
CA MET A 7 66.05 -2.86 -22.84
C MET A 7 66.75 -4.01 -22.09
N MET A 8 65.97 -5.06 -21.82
CA MET A 8 66.41 -6.47 -21.79
C MET A 8 66.74 -7.09 -20.42
N THR A 9 65.73 -7.76 -19.85
CA THR A 9 65.93 -9.01 -19.10
C THR A 9 64.87 -10.03 -19.54
N LEU A 10 65.36 -11.20 -19.96
CA LEU A 10 64.64 -12.33 -20.52
C LEU A 10 64.22 -13.32 -19.43
N LEU A 11 62.99 -13.84 -19.59
CA LEU A 11 62.50 -15.20 -19.37
C LEU A 11 62.55 -15.86 -17.97
N ALA A 12 61.33 -16.14 -17.48
CA ALA A 12 60.80 -17.38 -16.85
C ALA A 12 59.84 -16.96 -15.71
N ALA A 13 58.65 -17.51 -15.49
CA ALA A 13 58.04 -18.76 -15.91
C ALA A 13 56.51 -18.60 -15.92
N ALA A 14 55.85 -19.51 -16.62
CA ALA A 14 54.40 -19.67 -16.72
C ALA A 14 53.67 -19.63 -15.37
N LEU A 15 52.42 -19.13 -15.36
CA LEU A 15 51.25 -19.76 -14.74
C LEU A 15 49.96 -19.06 -15.21
N LEU A 16 49.15 -19.86 -15.92
CA LEU A 16 47.69 -19.85 -16.10
C LEU A 16 46.88 -18.56 -15.87
N SER A 17 46.20 -18.16 -16.96
CA SER A 17 44.79 -17.75 -17.02
C SER A 17 44.18 -16.96 -15.85
N GLY A 18 43.88 -15.68 -16.10
CA GLY A 18 42.99 -14.89 -15.26
C GLY A 18 42.43 -13.68 -16.01
N ALA A 19 41.56 -13.91 -16.98
CA ALA A 19 40.67 -12.87 -17.48
C ALA A 19 39.60 -12.60 -16.43
N MET A 20 39.52 -11.40 -15.87
CA MET A 20 38.30 -10.93 -15.22
C MET A 20 37.99 -9.50 -15.67
N ALA A 21 36.75 -9.37 -16.12
CA ALA A 21 36.23 -8.33 -16.96
C ALA A 21 35.89 -7.05 -16.19
N LEU A 22 35.87 -5.96 -16.96
CA LEU A 22 35.08 -4.76 -16.69
C LEU A 22 33.60 -5.16 -16.55
N SER A 23 32.93 -4.72 -15.48
CA SER A 23 31.53 -4.23 -15.48
C SER A 23 30.85 -4.48 -14.13
N GLY A 24 30.19 -3.45 -13.62
CA GLY A 24 29.37 -3.53 -12.41
C GLY A 24 28.87 -2.16 -11.97
N ALA A 25 28.15 -1.43 -12.85
CA ALA A 25 27.21 -0.44 -12.38
C ALA A 25 26.11 -1.19 -11.60
N GLN A 26 26.06 -1.01 -10.29
CA GLN A 26 24.99 -1.57 -9.47
C GLN A 26 23.78 -0.67 -9.61
N ALA A 27 22.92 -0.97 -10.60
CA ALA A 27 21.53 -0.55 -10.57
C ALA A 27 20.85 -1.34 -9.46
N HIS A 28 20.59 -0.68 -8.33
CA HIS A 28 19.95 -1.26 -7.16
C HIS A 28 18.44 -1.07 -7.29
N ASP A 29 17.80 -1.81 -8.19
CA ASP A 29 16.35 -1.75 -8.39
C ASP A 29 15.75 -3.17 -8.38
N ASP A 30 15.37 -3.67 -7.20
CA ASP A 30 14.36 -4.72 -7.09
C ASP A 30 13.79 -4.79 -5.66
N HIS A 31 13.05 -3.76 -5.26
CA HIS A 31 12.13 -3.83 -4.11
C HIS A 31 10.72 -3.48 -4.57
N GLY A 32 10.03 -4.45 -5.17
CA GLY A 32 8.63 -4.27 -5.51
C GLY A 32 8.05 -5.27 -6.48
N LYS A 33 8.29 -6.58 -6.32
CA LYS A 33 7.48 -7.59 -7.02
C LYS A 33 6.02 -7.39 -6.59
N ALA A 34 5.23 -6.95 -7.56
CA ALA A 34 3.85 -6.54 -7.41
C ALA A 34 3.01 -7.62 -6.72
N LYS A 35 2.63 -7.35 -5.47
CA LYS A 35 1.31 -7.76 -5.02
C LYS A 35 0.33 -7.06 -5.96
N GLY A 36 -0.61 -7.80 -6.54
CA GLY A 36 -1.52 -7.29 -7.59
C GLY A 36 -2.13 -5.93 -7.23
N ASP A 37 -2.56 -5.19 -8.26
CA ASP A 37 -3.12 -3.84 -8.11
C ASP A 37 -4.13 -3.79 -6.94
N PRO A 38 -3.85 -3.03 -5.87
CA PRO A 38 -4.71 -2.96 -4.70
C PRO A 38 -6.09 -2.37 -4.99
N LEU A 39 -6.26 -1.71 -6.13
CA LEU A 39 -7.51 -1.12 -6.59
C LEU A 39 -8.24 -1.99 -7.61
N ALA A 40 -7.70 -3.17 -7.97
CA ALA A 40 -8.22 -4.02 -9.04
C ALA A 40 -9.71 -4.34 -8.86
N ASN A 41 -10.17 -4.53 -7.63
CA ASN A 41 -11.55 -4.85 -7.28
C ASN A 41 -12.40 -3.63 -6.90
N LEU A 42 -11.93 -2.40 -7.10
CA LEU A 42 -12.66 -1.17 -6.79
C LEU A 42 -13.01 -0.41 -8.07
N GLU A 43 -14.24 0.08 -8.14
CA GLU A 43 -14.76 0.91 -9.24
C GLU A 43 -15.19 2.27 -8.70
N LYS A 44 -14.68 3.36 -9.30
CA LYS A 44 -15.03 4.73 -8.94
C LYS A 44 -16.45 5.04 -9.39
N THR A 45 -17.28 5.56 -8.50
CA THR A 45 -18.65 5.98 -8.84
C THR A 45 -18.73 7.37 -9.46
N GLY A 46 -17.63 8.14 -9.40
CA GLY A 46 -17.58 9.56 -9.81
C GLY A 46 -18.06 10.53 -8.74
N ARG A 47 -18.66 10.06 -7.64
CA ARG A 47 -19.02 10.91 -6.50
C ARG A 47 -17.80 11.15 -5.61
N THR A 48 -17.65 12.39 -5.14
CA THR A 48 -16.56 12.77 -4.23
C THR A 48 -17.09 13.50 -3.01
N ALA A 49 -16.53 13.19 -1.84
CA ALA A 49 -16.71 13.94 -0.62
C ALA A 49 -15.41 14.66 -0.24
N ARG A 50 -15.55 15.82 0.40
CA ARG A 50 -14.41 16.55 0.97
C ARG A 50 -14.06 16.09 2.37
N CYS A 51 -15.08 15.73 3.16
CA CYS A 51 -14.90 15.29 4.54
C CYS A 51 -15.78 14.07 4.83
N LEU A 52 -15.31 13.19 5.72
CA LEU A 52 -16.04 12.05 6.26
C LEU A 52 -16.24 12.23 7.77
N HIS A 53 -17.47 12.13 8.25
CA HIS A 53 -17.74 12.17 9.69
C HIS A 53 -17.14 10.96 10.42
N LEU A 54 -16.34 11.21 11.45
CA LEU A 54 -15.61 10.17 12.18
C LEU A 54 -16.53 9.10 12.78
N GLU A 55 -17.66 9.52 13.36
CA GLU A 55 -18.65 8.62 13.97
C GLU A 55 -19.30 7.66 12.97
N ARG A 56 -19.23 7.98 11.68
CA ARG A 56 -19.75 7.15 10.60
C ARG A 56 -18.67 6.26 9.99
N ILE A 57 -17.39 6.44 10.30
CA ILE A 57 -16.34 5.54 9.83
C ILE A 57 -16.42 4.26 10.67
N ASP A 58 -16.57 3.13 9.99
CA ASP A 58 -16.60 1.79 10.59
C ASP A 58 -15.21 1.15 10.56
N THR A 59 -14.51 1.25 9.44
CA THR A 59 -13.18 0.65 9.30
C THR A 59 -12.32 1.46 8.35
N THR A 60 -11.03 1.58 8.68
CA THR A 60 -10.01 2.18 7.82
C THR A 60 -9.02 1.10 7.43
N LYS A 61 -8.76 0.94 6.13
CA LYS A 61 -7.86 -0.06 5.58
C LYS A 61 -6.81 0.60 4.70
N ILE A 62 -5.55 0.46 5.07
CA ILE A 62 -4.42 0.88 4.24
C ILE A 62 -4.25 -0.16 3.13
N LEU A 63 -4.34 0.26 1.87
CA LEU A 63 -4.22 -0.64 0.72
C LEU A 63 -2.77 -0.74 0.23
N ASP A 64 -2.07 0.40 0.23
CA ASP A 64 -0.64 0.54 -0.11
C ASP A 64 -0.08 1.87 0.43
N ARG A 65 1.04 2.35 -0.12
CA ARG A 65 1.72 3.59 0.30
C ARG A 65 1.00 4.89 -0.09
N GLN A 66 -0.06 4.84 -0.88
CA GLN A 66 -0.77 6.01 -1.41
C GLN A 66 -2.31 5.90 -1.32
N HIS A 67 -2.86 4.72 -1.04
CA HIS A 67 -4.30 4.48 -1.06
C HIS A 67 -4.83 3.98 0.29
N ILE A 68 -5.83 4.69 0.81
CA ILE A 68 -6.52 4.34 2.07
C ILE A 68 -8.01 4.19 1.76
N LEU A 69 -8.59 3.05 2.17
CA LEU A 69 -10.00 2.76 2.00
C LEU A 69 -10.74 2.94 3.32
N PHE A 70 -11.76 3.79 3.32
CA PHE A 70 -12.66 4.02 4.44
C PHE A 70 -13.99 3.34 4.17
N ARG A 71 -14.42 2.46 5.08
CA ARG A 71 -15.76 1.86 5.08
C ARG A 71 -16.64 2.60 6.07
N MET A 72 -17.79 3.07 5.60
CA MET A 72 -18.75 3.78 6.44
C MET A 72 -19.78 2.83 7.05
N ARG A 73 -20.29 3.20 8.23
CA ARG A 73 -21.53 2.67 8.81
C ARG A 73 -22.66 2.98 7.83
N GLY A 74 -23.15 1.96 7.14
CA GLY A 74 -24.05 2.08 5.98
C GLY A 74 -23.52 1.44 4.69
N GLY A 75 -22.28 0.93 4.72
CA GLY A 75 -21.72 0.10 3.64
C GLY A 75 -21.09 0.88 2.49
N GLN A 76 -21.13 2.23 2.50
CA GLN A 76 -20.42 3.03 1.50
C GLN A 76 -18.91 2.88 1.68
N LEU A 77 -18.18 2.83 0.57
CA LEU A 77 -16.73 2.80 0.54
C LEU A 77 -16.21 4.11 -0.05
N TYR A 78 -15.20 4.69 0.60
CA TYR A 78 -14.51 5.88 0.14
C TYR A 78 -13.02 5.60 0.02
N LEU A 79 -12.49 5.77 -1.18
CA LEU A 79 -11.07 5.70 -1.46
C LEU A 79 -10.47 7.10 -1.31
N ASN A 80 -9.51 7.24 -0.40
CA ASN A 80 -8.65 8.40 -0.32
C ASN A 80 -7.34 8.09 -1.05
N THR A 81 -7.05 8.83 -2.12
CA THR A 81 -5.77 8.76 -2.82
C THR A 81 -4.92 9.93 -2.37
N LEU A 82 -3.80 9.63 -1.70
CA LEU A 82 -2.90 10.64 -1.17
C LEU A 82 -2.20 11.38 -2.31
N PRO A 83 -1.99 12.71 -2.22
CA PRO A 83 -1.28 13.48 -3.24
C PRO A 83 0.14 12.97 -3.50
N HIS A 84 0.79 12.43 -2.47
CA HIS A 84 2.12 11.84 -2.50
C HIS A 84 2.14 10.54 -1.69
N ALA A 85 3.08 9.64 -2.01
CA ALA A 85 3.30 8.43 -1.21
C ALA A 85 3.68 8.81 0.23
N CYS A 86 3.05 8.16 1.20
CA CYS A 86 3.21 8.48 2.61
C CYS A 86 4.34 7.67 3.24
N PRO A 87 5.31 8.31 3.92
CA PRO A 87 6.38 7.60 4.62
C PRO A 87 5.82 6.61 5.64
N GLY A 88 6.33 5.38 5.60
CA GLY A 88 5.93 4.32 6.54
C GLY A 88 4.54 3.73 6.30
N LEU A 89 3.75 4.19 5.34
CA LEU A 89 2.38 3.70 5.13
C LEU A 89 2.36 2.29 4.52
N THR A 90 2.07 1.28 5.34
CA THR A 90 1.93 -0.12 4.91
C THR A 90 0.68 -0.77 5.52
N ARG A 91 0.26 -1.92 4.96
CA ARG A 91 -1.01 -2.59 5.31
C ARG A 91 -1.16 -3.01 6.78
N ASP A 92 -0.03 -3.15 7.47
CA ASP A 92 0.11 -3.57 8.86
C ASP A 92 0.26 -2.38 9.83
N ARG A 93 0.13 -1.15 9.33
CA ARG A 93 0.19 0.09 10.14
C ARG A 93 -1.19 0.57 10.54
N ALA A 94 -1.22 1.48 11.48
CA ALA A 94 -2.40 2.23 11.88
C ALA A 94 -2.26 3.71 11.51
N LEU A 95 -3.38 4.42 11.46
CA LEU A 95 -3.42 5.87 11.28
C LEU A 95 -3.90 6.52 12.57
N SER A 96 -3.25 7.61 12.94
CA SER A 96 -3.67 8.54 13.98
C SER A 96 -3.95 9.89 13.35
N TYR A 97 -4.85 10.66 13.94
CA TYR A 97 -5.20 12.01 13.51
C TYR A 97 -5.65 12.83 14.72
N SER A 98 -5.32 14.12 14.68
CA SER A 98 -5.76 15.12 15.66
C SER A 98 -6.51 16.20 14.88
N LEU A 99 -7.83 16.26 15.06
CA LEU A 99 -8.73 17.06 14.24
C LEU A 99 -9.40 18.12 15.11
N SER A 100 -9.66 19.30 14.53
CA SER A 100 -10.41 20.38 15.20
C SER A 100 -11.92 20.17 15.16
N MET A 101 -12.41 19.37 14.20
CA MET A 101 -13.81 19.02 13.98
C MET A 101 -13.97 17.48 13.96
N PRO A 102 -15.16 16.93 14.24
CA PRO A 102 -15.42 15.48 14.23
C PRO A 102 -15.57 14.91 12.80
N GLU A 103 -14.76 15.39 11.87
CA GLU A 103 -14.73 14.98 10.47
C GLU A 103 -13.28 14.92 9.98
N LEU A 104 -12.99 13.94 9.13
CA LEU A 104 -11.70 13.77 8.46
C LEU A 104 -11.82 14.33 7.04
N CYS A 105 -11.10 15.40 6.75
CA CYS A 105 -11.18 16.19 5.54
C CYS A 105 -9.99 15.98 4.60
N ASP A 106 -10.17 16.38 3.35
CA ASP A 106 -9.19 16.28 2.27
C ASP A 106 -7.91 17.09 2.49
N LEU A 107 -7.91 18.03 3.43
CA LEU A 107 -6.77 18.86 3.77
C LEU A 107 -6.12 18.49 5.11
N ASP A 108 -6.64 17.47 5.80
CA ASP A 108 -6.09 17.05 7.08
C ASP A 108 -4.80 16.25 6.89
N ILE A 109 -3.99 16.24 7.94
CA ILE A 109 -2.76 15.45 8.03
C ILE A 109 -3.03 14.25 8.93
N VAL A 110 -2.64 13.07 8.46
CA VAL A 110 -2.64 11.84 9.25
C VAL A 110 -1.21 11.45 9.61
N THR A 111 -1.06 10.84 10.78
CA THR A 111 0.20 10.24 11.25
C THR A 111 0.11 8.73 11.15
N VAL A 112 1.15 8.11 10.61
CA VAL A 112 1.29 6.66 10.52
C VAL A 112 1.93 6.15 11.79
N ILE A 113 1.25 5.19 12.44
CA ILE A 113 1.70 4.55 13.66
C ILE A 113 2.11 3.11 13.36
N ASP A 114 3.31 2.74 13.79
CA ASP A 114 3.76 1.36 13.83
C ASP A 114 3.03 0.60 14.93
N THR A 115 2.29 -0.44 14.57
CA THR A 115 1.41 -1.17 15.49
C THR A 115 2.16 -2.06 16.47
N GLY A 116 3.43 -2.39 16.19
CA GLY A 116 4.27 -3.17 17.11
C GLY A 116 4.96 -2.29 18.15
N THR A 117 5.58 -1.20 17.69
CA THR A 117 6.36 -0.29 18.54
C THR A 117 5.56 0.89 19.10
N HIS A 118 4.36 1.15 18.58
CA HIS A 118 3.53 2.31 18.87
C HIS A 118 4.20 3.66 18.57
N GLN A 119 5.25 3.67 17.73
CA GLN A 119 5.95 4.87 17.33
C GLN A 119 5.37 5.48 16.06
N GLU A 120 5.48 6.81 15.94
CA GLU A 120 5.19 7.53 14.70
C GLU A 120 6.30 7.24 13.69
N VAL A 121 5.91 6.82 12.49
CA VAL A 121 6.85 6.44 11.40
C VAL A 121 6.68 7.29 10.14
N GLY A 122 5.73 8.22 10.15
CA GLY A 122 5.52 9.16 9.06
C GLY A 122 4.24 9.98 9.22
N SER A 123 4.10 10.99 8.38
CA SER A 123 2.87 11.79 8.28
C SER A 123 2.64 12.19 6.83
N CYS A 124 1.37 12.36 6.45
CA CYS A 124 0.98 12.78 5.12
C CYS A 124 -0.35 13.52 5.12
N GLY A 125 -0.49 14.48 4.20
CA GLY A 125 -1.77 15.09 3.90
C GLY A 125 -2.67 14.13 3.14
N LEU A 126 -3.98 14.23 3.39
CA LEU A 126 -5.00 13.47 2.68
C LEU A 126 -5.29 14.04 1.29
N GLY A 127 -6.10 13.31 0.53
CA GLY A 127 -6.72 13.77 -0.71
C GLY A 127 -8.25 13.78 -0.61
N LYS A 128 -8.92 13.90 -1.75
CA LYS A 128 -10.40 13.78 -1.80
C LYS A 128 -10.83 12.34 -1.54
N PHE A 129 -12.04 12.19 -1.01
CA PHE A 129 -12.67 10.90 -0.79
C PHE A 129 -13.56 10.56 -1.98
N GLU A 130 -13.11 9.65 -2.83
CA GLU A 130 -13.89 9.17 -3.96
C GLU A 130 -14.75 7.98 -3.52
N GLU A 131 -16.07 8.06 -3.72
CA GLU A 131 -16.94 6.94 -3.44
C GLU A 131 -16.68 5.82 -4.47
N VAL A 132 -16.41 4.62 -3.98
CA VAL A 132 -16.14 3.43 -4.78
C VAL A 132 -17.13 2.32 -4.47
N LYS A 133 -17.25 1.38 -5.40
CA LYS A 133 -17.96 0.11 -5.20
C LYS A 133 -16.99 -1.04 -5.44
N GLU A 134 -17.22 -2.15 -4.77
CA GLU A 134 -16.53 -3.38 -5.13
C GLU A 134 -17.02 -3.82 -6.52
N LYS A 135 -16.08 -4.10 -7.43
CA LYS A 135 -16.36 -4.79 -8.67
C LYS A 135 -16.87 -6.16 -8.29
N THR A 136 -18.16 -6.32 -8.37
CA THR A 136 -18.84 -7.52 -7.92
C THR A 136 -18.34 -8.70 -8.74
N SER A 137 -17.61 -9.63 -8.11
CA SER A 137 -17.81 -11.03 -8.41
C SER A 137 -19.11 -11.49 -7.73
N ALA A 138 -20.26 -10.94 -8.13
CA ALA A 138 -21.60 -11.33 -7.66
C ALA A 138 -22.05 -12.71 -8.18
N ALA A 139 -21.11 -13.65 -8.33
CA ALA A 139 -21.37 -15.03 -8.75
C ALA A 139 -20.54 -16.07 -7.96
N LYS A 140 -19.90 -15.69 -6.86
CA LYS A 140 -19.25 -16.66 -5.94
C LYS A 140 -19.55 -16.36 -4.48
N ASP A 141 -20.82 -16.18 -4.16
CA ASP A 141 -21.37 -16.58 -2.85
C ASP A 141 -22.90 -16.64 -2.93
N LYS A 142 -23.41 -17.65 -3.63
CA LYS A 142 -24.77 -18.15 -3.43
C LYS A 142 -24.66 -19.65 -3.25
N GLY A 143 -24.54 -20.09 -2.02
CA GLY A 143 -24.48 -21.50 -1.69
C GLY A 143 -24.14 -21.79 -0.24
N GLU A 144 -24.79 -21.12 0.72
CA GLU A 144 -25.11 -21.77 1.99
C GLU A 144 -26.32 -21.04 2.60
N ALA A 145 -27.50 -21.60 2.36
CA ALA A 145 -28.71 -21.22 3.07
C ALA A 145 -28.72 -21.99 4.40
N PRO A 146 -28.85 -21.34 5.56
CA PRO A 146 -29.44 -22.02 6.70
C PRO A 146 -30.94 -22.09 6.46
N GLY A 147 -31.42 -23.32 6.30
CA GLY A 147 -32.81 -23.65 5.99
C GLY A 147 -33.81 -23.13 7.02
N ASN A 148 -35.01 -22.86 6.51
CA ASN A 148 -36.20 -22.69 7.33
C ASN A 148 -36.49 -24.01 8.06
N GLN A 149 -36.61 -23.94 9.38
CA GLN A 149 -37.43 -24.88 10.14
C GLN A 149 -38.57 -24.07 10.75
N GLU A 150 -39.70 -24.13 10.06
CA GLU A 150 -41.01 -23.72 10.53
C GLU A 150 -41.87 -24.97 10.50
N ALA A 151 -42.29 -25.44 11.69
CA ALA A 151 -43.50 -26.20 12.00
C ALA A 151 -43.30 -26.99 13.31
N ASP A 152 -44.13 -26.71 14.31
CA ASP A 152 -45.09 -27.66 14.93
C ASP A 152 -45.61 -26.97 16.20
N ASP A 153 -46.71 -26.22 16.10
CA ASP A 153 -48.09 -26.67 16.35
C ASP A 153 -48.35 -27.03 17.82
N GLY A 154 -49.34 -26.35 18.39
CA GLY A 154 -49.63 -26.40 19.82
C GLY A 154 -50.39 -27.66 20.21
N ASN A 155 -50.15 -28.17 21.42
CA ASN A 155 -51.21 -28.81 22.19
C ASN A 155 -50.87 -28.92 23.69
N ARG A 156 -51.82 -28.43 24.50
CA ARG A 156 -52.08 -28.69 25.93
C ARG A 156 -51.45 -27.80 27.00
#